data_AF-A0A498QEI2-F1
#
_entry.id   AF-A0A498QEI2-F1
#
_cell.length_a   1.000
_cell.length_b   1.000
_cell.length_c   1.000
_cell.angle_alpha   90.00
_cell.angle_beta   90.00
_cell.angle_gamma   90.00
#
_symmetry.space_group_name_H-M   'P 1'
#
loop_
_entity.id
_entity.type
_entity.pdbx_description
1 polymer ?
#
loop_
_entity_poly.entity_id
_entity_poly.type
_entity_poly.pdbx_seq_one_letter_code
_entity_poly.pdbx_strand_id
1 'polypeptide(L)'
;MALQAANTDVTNAFTNAVTDAYATVQPTVGIGTALLTSVPSYDLNLFLNGILQMANGAPVEGLVNAIGMPIAATAGLVTLLAGYEFLVLTGTWHPPPTPL
;
A
#
# COMPACT_ATOMS: atom_id res chain seq x y z
N MET A 1 -15.93 34.23 26.35
CA MET A 1 -15.09 34.27 25.14
C MET A 1 -13.79 33.48 25.36
N ALA A 2 -12.86 33.91 26.21
CA ALA A 2 -11.56 33.22 26.38
C ALA A 2 -11.65 31.75 26.85
N LEU A 3 -12.52 31.43 27.82
CA LEU A 3 -12.70 30.06 28.30
C LEU A 3 -13.29 29.12 27.23
N GLN A 4 -14.20 29.62 26.40
CA GLN A 4 -14.79 28.86 25.30
C GLN A 4 -13.75 28.60 24.21
N ALA A 5 -12.93 29.60 23.87
CA ALA A 5 -11.80 29.44 22.95
C ALA A 5 -10.80 28.39 23.48
N ALA A 6 -10.40 28.49 24.76
CA ALA A 6 -9.50 27.51 25.38
C ALA A 6 -10.07 26.09 25.35
N ASN A 7 -11.38 25.91 25.57
CA ASN A 7 -12.03 24.60 25.47
C ASN A 7 -12.00 24.05 24.04
N THR A 8 -12.29 24.90 23.04
CA THR A 8 -12.21 24.52 21.61
C THR A 8 -10.78 24.16 21.20
N ASP A 9 -9.79 24.93 21.62
CA ASP A 9 -8.38 24.69 21.29
C ASP A 9 -7.89 23.36 21.85
N VAL A 10 -8.22 23.04 23.11
CA VAL A 10 -7.89 21.75 23.72
C VAL A 10 -8.56 20.60 22.99
N THR A 11 -9.85 20.76 22.63
CA THR A 11 -10.61 19.72 21.90
C THR A 11 -10.04 19.50 20.50
N ASN A 12 -9.68 20.57 19.79
CA ASN A 12 -9.08 20.50 18.46
C ASN A 12 -7.69 19.88 18.51
N ALA A 13 -6.85 20.27 19.48
CA ALA A 13 -5.53 19.69 19.67
C ALA A 13 -5.61 18.18 19.92
N PHE A 14 -6.55 17.74 20.77
CA PHE A 14 -6.78 16.32 21.02
C PHE A 14 -7.27 15.58 19.77
N THR A 15 -8.24 16.15 19.05
CA THR A 15 -8.83 15.54 17.84
C THR A 15 -7.77 15.39 16.73
N ASN A 16 -6.96 16.42 16.53
CA ASN A 16 -5.87 16.41 15.56
C ASN A 16 -4.83 15.34 15.93
N ALA A 17 -4.41 15.28 17.21
CA ALA A 17 -3.46 14.28 17.66
C ALA A 17 -3.94 12.83 17.43
N VAL A 18 -5.23 12.55 17.68
CA VAL A 18 -5.82 11.23 17.42
C VAL A 18 -5.86 10.94 15.91
N THR A 19 -6.24 11.92 15.11
CA THR A 19 -6.37 11.75 13.66
C THR A 19 -5.02 11.56 12.99
N ASP A 20 -3.99 12.31 13.41
CA ASP A 20 -2.61 12.17 12.94
C ASP A 20 -2.04 10.79 13.30
N ALA A 21 -2.29 10.32 14.52
CA ALA A 21 -1.88 8.99 14.95
C ALA A 21 -2.54 7.89 14.12
N TYR A 22 -3.84 8.01 13.83
CA TYR A 22 -4.55 7.06 12.97
C TYR A 22 -4.02 7.09 11.53
N ALA A 23 -3.87 8.30 10.97
CA ALA A 23 -3.39 8.51 9.61
C ALA A 23 -1.98 7.94 9.39
N THR A 24 -1.12 7.96 10.39
CA THR A 24 0.24 7.39 10.31
C THR A 24 0.21 5.85 10.18
N VAL A 25 -0.74 5.17 10.84
CA VAL A 25 -0.81 3.70 10.83
C VAL A 25 -1.61 3.14 9.64
N GLN A 26 -2.58 3.91 9.12
CA GLN A 26 -3.43 3.49 8.00
C GLN A 26 -2.66 3.02 6.76
N PRO A 27 -1.62 3.74 6.27
CA PRO A 27 -0.73 3.28 5.20
C PRO A 27 -0.22 1.85 5.38
N THR A 28 0.32 1.53 6.57
CA THR A 28 0.88 0.22 6.88
C THR A 28 -0.19 -0.87 6.82
N VAL A 29 -1.40 -0.59 7.33
CA VAL A 29 -2.55 -1.52 7.23
C VAL A 29 -2.95 -1.73 5.77
N GLY A 30 -2.96 -0.67 4.97
CA GLY A 30 -3.24 -0.73 3.53
C GLY A 30 -2.22 -1.59 2.77
N ILE A 31 -0.92 -1.38 3.02
CA ILE A 31 0.17 -2.17 2.42
C ILE A 31 0.04 -3.64 2.82
N GLY A 32 -0.12 -3.94 4.12
CA GLY A 32 -0.25 -5.31 4.60
C GLY A 32 -1.45 -6.02 3.98
N THR A 33 -2.58 -5.33 3.85
CA THR A 33 -3.77 -5.87 3.18
C THR A 33 -3.50 -6.14 1.70
N ALA A 34 -2.85 -5.22 1.00
CA ALA A 34 -2.51 -5.37 -0.42
C ALA A 34 -1.55 -6.56 -0.65
N LEU A 35 -0.53 -6.72 0.20
CA LEU A 35 0.41 -7.84 0.15
C LEU A 35 -0.27 -9.20 0.37
N LEU A 36 -1.30 -9.25 1.21
CA LEU A 36 -2.00 -10.50 1.53
C LEU A 36 -3.11 -10.85 0.55
N THR A 37 -3.63 -9.87 -0.21
CA THR A 37 -4.81 -10.07 -1.05
C THR A 37 -4.55 -9.73 -2.52
N SER A 38 -4.18 -8.49 -2.79
CA SER A 38 -4.01 -7.98 -4.15
C SER A 38 -2.79 -8.57 -4.85
N VAL A 39 -1.64 -8.67 -4.16
CA VAL A 39 -0.41 -9.21 -4.74
C VAL A 39 -0.58 -10.67 -5.17
N PRO A 40 -1.07 -11.60 -4.32
CA PRO A 40 -1.31 -12.98 -4.73
C PRO A 40 -2.31 -13.11 -5.90
N SER A 41 -3.34 -12.25 -5.93
CA SER A 41 -4.31 -12.21 -7.03
C SER A 41 -3.66 -11.77 -8.34
N TYR A 42 -2.81 -10.76 -8.31
CA TYR A 42 -2.07 -10.29 -9.48
C TYR A 42 -1.09 -11.35 -10.00
N ASP A 43 -0.33 -11.98 -9.10
CA ASP A 43 0.61 -13.05 -9.42
C ASP A 43 -0.09 -14.25 -10.08
N LEU A 44 -1.28 -14.61 -9.59
CA LEU A 44 -2.10 -15.65 -10.22
C LEU A 44 -2.52 -15.27 -11.64
N ASN A 45 -2.92 -14.01 -11.87
CA ASN A 45 -3.27 -13.55 -13.22
C ASN A 45 -2.05 -13.60 -14.17
N LEU A 46 -0.86 -13.23 -13.69
CA LEU A 46 0.37 -13.33 -14.47
C LEU A 46 0.74 -14.78 -14.80
N PHE A 47 0.60 -15.69 -13.84
CA PHE A 47 0.78 -17.12 -14.06
C PHE A 47 -0.16 -17.62 -15.15
N LEU A 48 -1.47 -17.33 -15.03
CA LEU A 48 -2.48 -17.75 -16.01
C LEU A 48 -2.21 -17.15 -17.40
N ASN A 49 -1.77 -15.90 -17.48
CA ASN A 49 -1.37 -15.27 -18.74
C ASN A 49 -0.20 -16.02 -19.41
N GLY A 50 0.81 -16.45 -18.66
CA GLY A 50 1.90 -17.27 -19.19
C GLY A 50 1.42 -18.64 -19.68
N ILE A 51 0.51 -19.30 -18.95
CA ILE A 51 -0.12 -20.55 -19.39
C ILE A 51 -0.90 -20.35 -20.70
N LEU A 52 -1.61 -19.24 -20.84
CA LEU A 52 -2.29 -18.91 -22.09
C LEU A 52 -1.29 -18.67 -23.23
N GLN A 53 -0.18 -17.97 -23.00
CA GLN A 53 0.87 -17.82 -24.02
C GLN A 53 1.45 -19.17 -24.45
N MET A 54 1.67 -20.07 -23.49
CA MET A 54 2.14 -21.44 -23.74
C MET A 54 1.17 -22.19 -24.66
N ALA A 55 -0.14 -22.13 -24.36
CA ALA A 55 -1.18 -22.78 -25.14
C ALA A 55 -1.38 -22.13 -26.53
N ASN A 56 -1.07 -20.85 -26.70
CA ASN A 56 -1.29 -20.07 -27.93
C ASN A 56 -0.06 -20.01 -28.85
N GLY A 57 0.87 -20.96 -28.74
CA GLY A 57 1.96 -21.13 -29.71
C GLY A 57 3.33 -20.61 -29.26
N ALA A 58 3.46 -20.15 -28.01
CA ALA A 58 4.75 -19.79 -27.42
C ALA A 58 5.06 -20.68 -26.21
N PRO A 59 5.30 -22.00 -26.39
CA PRO A 59 5.32 -22.97 -25.29
C PRO A 59 6.44 -22.71 -24.27
N VAL A 60 7.66 -22.47 -24.75
CA VAL A 60 8.82 -22.22 -23.87
C VAL A 60 8.72 -20.85 -23.21
N GLU A 61 8.42 -19.81 -23.99
CA GLU A 61 8.28 -18.44 -23.49
C GLU A 61 7.12 -18.30 -22.50
N GLY A 62 5.96 -18.89 -22.81
CA GLY A 62 4.79 -18.87 -21.93
C GLY A 62 5.05 -19.54 -20.59
N LEU A 63 5.78 -20.66 -20.56
CA LEU A 63 6.18 -21.31 -19.31
C LEU A 63 7.17 -20.46 -18.51
N VAL A 64 8.16 -19.85 -19.18
CA VAL A 64 9.11 -18.93 -18.55
C VAL A 64 8.37 -17.73 -17.97
N ASN A 65 7.42 -17.15 -18.70
CA ASN A 65 6.63 -16.00 -18.25
C ASN A 65 5.66 -16.38 -17.13
N ALA A 66 5.04 -17.56 -17.17
CA ALA A 66 4.12 -18.03 -16.14
C ALA A 66 4.79 -18.08 -14.75
N ILE A 67 6.10 -18.37 -14.69
CA ILE A 67 6.87 -18.42 -13.44
C ILE A 67 7.62 -17.11 -13.18
N GLY A 68 8.26 -16.57 -14.20
CA GLY A 68 9.15 -15.41 -14.09
C GLY A 68 8.40 -14.10 -13.88
N MET A 69 7.27 -13.89 -14.55
CA MET A 69 6.51 -12.64 -14.40
C MET A 69 5.95 -12.43 -13.00
N PRO A 70 5.33 -13.43 -12.34
CA PRO A 70 4.93 -13.31 -10.94
C PRO A 70 6.09 -12.90 -10.03
N ILE A 71 7.23 -13.58 -10.12
CA ILE A 71 8.41 -13.26 -9.27
C ILE A 71 8.89 -11.83 -9.51
N ALA A 72 8.99 -11.40 -10.77
CA ALA A 72 9.39 -10.05 -11.13
C ALA A 72 8.40 -9.00 -10.62
N ALA A 73 7.09 -9.28 -10.73
CA ALA A 73 6.03 -8.43 -10.22
C ALA A 73 6.09 -8.31 -8.70
N THR A 74 6.14 -9.41 -7.96
CA THR A 74 6.27 -9.40 -6.51
C THR A 74 7.50 -8.61 -6.09
N ALA A 75 8.66 -8.82 -6.71
CA ALA A 75 9.89 -8.10 -6.38
C ALA A 75 9.76 -6.58 -6.59
N GLY A 76 9.18 -6.15 -7.72
CA GLY A 76 8.94 -4.73 -8.00
C GLY A 76 7.92 -4.10 -7.03
N LEU A 77 6.79 -4.78 -6.81
CA LEU A 77 5.73 -4.30 -5.92
C LEU A 77 6.19 -4.23 -4.47
N VAL A 78 6.86 -5.28 -3.95
CA VAL A 78 7.37 -5.29 -2.58
C VAL A 78 8.42 -4.21 -2.38
N THR A 79 9.30 -3.97 -3.36
CA THR A 79 10.29 -2.88 -3.27
C THR A 79 9.60 -1.51 -3.19
N LEU A 80 8.60 -1.27 -4.02
CA LEU A 80 7.81 -0.03 -4.00
C LEU A 80 7.07 0.16 -2.67
N LEU A 81 6.38 -0.89 -2.20
CA LEU A 81 5.62 -0.89 -0.96
C LEU A 81 6.54 -0.71 0.26
N ALA A 82 7.71 -1.34 0.28
CA ALA A 82 8.72 -1.16 1.30
C ALA A 82 9.28 0.27 1.33
N GLY A 83 9.48 0.89 0.15
CA GLY A 83 9.83 2.30 0.06
C GLY A 83 8.76 3.20 0.66
N TYR A 84 7.48 2.94 0.37
CA TYR A 84 6.38 3.70 0.96
C TYR A 84 6.29 3.52 2.48
N GLU A 85 6.41 2.27 2.97
CA GLU A 85 6.44 1.97 4.40
C GLU A 85 7.62 2.66 5.10
N PHE A 86 8.78 2.74 4.45
CA PHE A 86 9.93 3.47 4.98
C PHE A 86 9.63 4.98 5.18
N LEU A 87 8.90 5.61 4.26
CA LEU A 87 8.48 7.01 4.42
C LEU A 87 7.51 7.18 5.61
N VAL A 88 6.59 6.21 5.78
CA VAL A 88 5.64 6.19 6.90
C VAL A 88 6.39 6.07 8.23
N LEU A 89 7.33 5.13 8.34
CA LEU A 89 8.10 4.87 9.55
C LEU A 89 9.07 6.01 9.92
N THR A 90 9.56 6.76 8.93
CA THR A 90 10.44 7.92 9.17
C THR A 90 9.67 9.21 9.49
N GLY A 91 8.33 9.17 9.47
CA GLY A 91 7.49 10.36 9.68
C GLY A 91 7.64 11.42 8.58
N THR A 92 8.28 11.06 7.46
CA THR A 92 8.37 11.93 6.27
C THR A 92 7.07 11.90 5.46
N TRP A 93 6.22 10.91 5.72
CA TRP A 93 4.84 10.92 5.28
C TRP A 93 4.02 11.91 6.10
N HIS A 94 3.42 12.91 5.43
CA HIS A 94 2.52 13.86 6.06
C HIS A 94 1.10 13.66 5.50
N PRO A 95 0.10 13.34 6.33
CA PRO A 95 -1.29 13.30 5.88
C PRO A 95 -1.72 14.70 5.39
N PRO A 96 -2.60 14.84 4.39
CA PRO A 96 -3.14 16.14 4.03
C PRO A 96 -3.79 16.79 5.27
N PRO A 97 -3.63 18.11 5.47
CA PRO A 97 -4.22 18.79 6.62
C PRO A 97 -5.73 18.57 6.61
N THR A 98 -6.25 18.02 7.72
CA THR A 98 -7.69 17.84 7.88
C THR A 98 -8.36 19.22 7.94
N PRO A 99 -9.37 19.50 7.11
CA PRO A 99 -10.13 20.74 7.23
C PRO A 99 -10.83 20.75 8.60
N LEU A 100 -10.51 21.77 9.40
CA LEU A 100 -11.25 22.11 10.62
C LEU A 100 -12.62 22.69 10.26
#